data_AF-H1XYZ8-F1
#
_entry.id   AF-H1XYZ8-F1
#
_cell.length_a   1.000
_cell.length_b   1.000
_cell.length_c   1.000
_cell.angle_alpha   90.00
_cell.angle_beta   90.00
_cell.angle_gamma   90.00
#
_symmetry.space_group_name_H-M   'P 1'
#
loop_
_entity.id
_entity.type
_entity.pdbx_description
1 polymer ?
#
loop_
_entity_poly.entity_id
_entity_poly.type
_entity_poly.pdbx_seq_one_letter_code
_entity_poly.pdbx_strand_id
1 'polypeptide(L)'
;MENKELALEIQKINEKLDVITRHLAEQEKRAREIEELKADLSLITKDMFDAAVEELQDVAHHFDTRDLVFLFKMLLRNVRPLTRLLQQVQSFDDLSQDLRPLGKQAFQQALETLDELDRKGYFAFFAEAVKIIDTVVTSFTVEDVRLLRENITTILITVKNMTQPQMLSAVNNALDFFQKLDMDVTEDISLLKIAREMNKPEIKRGIFFMLQFMKNVSIPKHPEN
;
A
#
# COMPACT_ATOMS: atom_id res chain seq x y z
N MET A 1 -10.54 -22.25 -73.25
CA MET A 1 -9.52 -21.86 -72.26
C MET A 1 -10.16 -21.59 -70.90
N GLU A 2 -11.37 -21.02 -70.85
CA GLU A 2 -12.18 -20.80 -69.62
C GLU A 2 -12.30 -22.01 -68.67
N ASN A 3 -12.49 -23.22 -69.18
CA ASN A 3 -12.71 -24.40 -68.33
C ASN A 3 -11.46 -24.80 -67.51
N LYS A 4 -10.25 -24.42 -67.96
CA LYS A 4 -9.01 -24.63 -67.20
C LYS A 4 -8.80 -23.57 -66.12
N GLU A 5 -9.22 -22.34 -66.36
CA GLU A 5 -9.15 -21.25 -65.37
C GLU A 5 -10.13 -21.46 -64.24
N LEU A 6 -11.37 -21.89 -64.56
CA LEU A 6 -12.38 -22.30 -63.57
C LEU A 6 -11.90 -23.45 -62.68
N ALA A 7 -11.26 -24.48 -63.27
CA ALA A 7 -10.69 -25.57 -62.50
C ALA A 7 -9.56 -25.10 -61.55
N LEU A 8 -8.76 -24.12 -62.00
CA LEU A 8 -7.67 -23.54 -61.20
C LEU A 8 -8.19 -22.68 -60.04
N GLU A 9 -9.28 -21.94 -60.25
CA GLU A 9 -9.94 -21.16 -59.20
C GLU A 9 -10.59 -22.07 -58.15
N ILE A 10 -11.28 -23.12 -58.56
CA ILE A 10 -11.88 -24.11 -57.65
C ILE A 10 -10.79 -24.79 -56.81
N GLN A 11 -9.64 -25.12 -57.40
CA GLN A 11 -8.52 -25.69 -56.66
C GLN A 11 -7.96 -24.73 -55.61
N LYS A 12 -7.79 -23.44 -55.97
CA LYS A 12 -7.36 -22.41 -55.01
C LYS A 12 -8.37 -22.17 -53.90
N ILE A 13 -9.66 -22.30 -54.19
CA ILE A 13 -10.73 -22.20 -53.18
C ILE A 13 -10.67 -23.41 -52.24
N ASN A 14 -10.49 -24.62 -52.75
CA ASN A 14 -10.34 -25.83 -51.92
C ASN A 14 -9.11 -25.75 -51.01
N GLU A 15 -7.97 -25.29 -51.51
CA GLU A 15 -6.77 -25.09 -50.68
C GLU A 15 -7.01 -24.07 -49.57
N LYS A 16 -7.73 -22.98 -49.85
CA LYS A 16 -8.12 -21.98 -48.84
C LYS A 16 -9.12 -22.55 -47.83
N LEU A 17 -10.10 -23.33 -48.28
CA LEU A 17 -11.05 -24.02 -47.42
C LEU A 17 -10.36 -25.04 -46.52
N ASP A 18 -9.36 -25.76 -47.01
CA ASP A 18 -8.59 -26.71 -46.21
C ASP A 18 -7.79 -26.00 -45.10
N VAL A 19 -7.20 -24.84 -45.40
CA VAL A 19 -6.50 -24.02 -44.41
C VAL A 19 -7.46 -23.46 -43.36
N ILE A 20 -8.63 -22.95 -43.78
CA ILE A 20 -9.66 -22.44 -42.85
C ILE A 20 -10.22 -23.58 -41.99
N THR A 21 -10.49 -24.74 -42.58
CA THR A 21 -10.98 -25.93 -41.87
C THR A 21 -9.97 -26.40 -40.84
N ARG A 22 -8.67 -26.39 -41.16
CA ARG A 22 -7.61 -26.74 -40.21
C ARG A 22 -7.52 -25.76 -39.04
N HIS A 23 -7.61 -24.47 -39.31
CA HIS A 23 -7.67 -23.43 -38.27
C HIS A 23 -8.91 -23.57 -37.37
N LEU A 24 -10.08 -23.86 -37.95
CA LEU A 24 -11.30 -24.10 -37.19
C LEU A 24 -11.20 -25.36 -36.32
N ALA A 25 -10.59 -26.43 -36.84
CA ALA A 25 -10.38 -27.67 -36.08
C ALA A 25 -9.43 -27.45 -34.88
N GLU A 26 -8.36 -26.66 -35.05
CA GLU A 26 -7.47 -26.27 -33.96
C GLU A 26 -8.16 -25.39 -32.91
N GLN A 27 -9.04 -24.48 -33.34
CA GLN A 27 -9.82 -23.64 -32.44
C GLN A 27 -10.81 -24.46 -31.62
N GLU A 28 -11.52 -25.41 -32.23
CA GLU A 28 -12.41 -26.31 -31.49
C GLU A 28 -11.66 -27.18 -30.49
N LYS A 29 -10.47 -27.67 -30.85
CA LYS A 29 -9.64 -28.47 -29.94
C LYS A 29 -9.28 -27.68 -28.69
N ARG A 30 -8.84 -26.42 -28.86
CA ARG A 30 -8.54 -25.53 -27.72
C ARG A 30 -9.77 -25.20 -26.89
N ALA A 31 -10.94 -25.04 -27.52
CA ALA A 31 -12.19 -24.81 -26.81
C ALA A 31 -12.55 -26.01 -25.90
N ARG A 32 -12.34 -27.24 -26.39
CA ARG A 32 -12.52 -28.48 -25.62
C ARG A 32 -11.51 -28.62 -24.48
N GLU A 33 -10.23 -28.34 -24.72
CA GLU A 33 -9.19 -28.35 -23.67
C GLU A 33 -9.49 -27.35 -22.54
N ILE A 34 -10.08 -26.19 -22.86
CA ILE A 34 -10.54 -25.21 -21.85
C ILE A 34 -11.76 -25.72 -21.09
N GLU A 35 -12.66 -26.44 -21.76
CA GLU A 35 -13.85 -27.02 -21.13
C GLU A 35 -13.49 -28.17 -20.17
N GLU A 36 -12.51 -29.00 -20.55
CA GLU A 36 -11.90 -30.02 -19.69
C GLU A 36 -11.17 -29.37 -18.51
N LEU A 37 -10.33 -28.35 -18.74
CA LEU A 37 -9.67 -27.61 -17.66
C LEU A 37 -10.70 -27.02 -16.68
N LYS A 38 -11.83 -26.52 -17.17
CA LYS A 38 -12.92 -26.01 -16.33
C LYS A 38 -13.58 -27.13 -15.52
N ALA A 39 -13.73 -28.33 -16.09
CA ALA A 39 -14.28 -29.49 -15.40
C ALA A 39 -13.30 -30.01 -14.32
N ASP A 40 -12.01 -30.10 -14.64
CA ASP A 40 -10.96 -30.54 -13.73
C ASP A 40 -10.73 -29.55 -12.59
N LEU A 41 -10.79 -28.25 -12.89
CA LEU A 41 -10.75 -27.20 -11.86
C LEU A 41 -11.92 -27.37 -10.88
N SER A 42 -13.12 -27.69 -11.37
CA SER A 42 -14.32 -27.87 -10.53
C SER A 42 -14.18 -29.02 -9.53
N LEU A 43 -13.40 -30.05 -9.83
CA LEU A 43 -13.19 -31.21 -8.95
C LEU A 43 -12.21 -30.89 -7.81
N ILE A 44 -11.17 -30.12 -8.08
CA ILE A 44 -10.10 -29.75 -7.12
C ILE A 44 -10.49 -28.52 -6.27
N THR A 45 -11.51 -27.76 -6.70
CA THR A 45 -11.87 -26.46 -6.09
C THR A 45 -12.29 -26.59 -4.63
N LYS A 46 -13.03 -27.61 -4.23
CA LYS A 46 -13.69 -27.58 -2.91
C LYS A 46 -12.69 -27.75 -1.76
N ASP A 47 -11.90 -28.80 -1.79
CA ASP A 47 -11.03 -29.16 -0.65
C ASP A 47 -9.81 -28.23 -0.53
N MET A 48 -9.26 -27.74 -1.66
CA MET A 48 -8.16 -26.77 -1.66
C MET A 48 -8.64 -25.34 -1.31
N PHE A 49 -9.86 -24.99 -1.71
CA PHE A 49 -10.46 -23.70 -1.31
C PHE A 49 -10.74 -23.68 0.19
N ASP A 50 -11.31 -24.76 0.72
CA ASP A 50 -11.57 -24.87 2.16
C ASP A 50 -10.26 -24.84 2.97
N ALA A 51 -9.20 -25.53 2.53
CA ALA A 51 -7.88 -25.48 3.16
C ALA A 51 -7.20 -24.10 3.05
N ALA A 52 -7.31 -23.42 1.90
CA ALA A 52 -6.79 -22.07 1.72
C ALA A 52 -7.57 -21.04 2.56
N VAL A 53 -8.88 -21.22 2.71
CA VAL A 53 -9.72 -20.37 3.58
C VAL A 53 -9.34 -20.56 5.05
N GLU A 54 -9.04 -21.78 5.48
CA GLU A 54 -8.61 -22.11 6.85
C GLU A 54 -7.22 -21.50 7.16
N GLU A 55 -6.23 -21.67 6.28
CA GLU A 55 -4.91 -21.04 6.41
C GLU A 55 -4.95 -19.49 6.33
N LEU A 56 -5.85 -18.92 5.51
CA LEU A 56 -5.99 -17.46 5.40
C LEU A 56 -6.77 -16.84 6.57
N GLN A 57 -7.66 -17.60 7.21
CA GLN A 57 -8.35 -17.17 8.45
C GLN A 57 -7.36 -16.98 9.61
N ASP A 58 -6.28 -17.76 9.66
CA ASP A 58 -5.22 -17.63 10.67
C ASP A 58 -4.33 -16.39 10.45
N VAL A 59 -4.27 -15.84 9.23
CA VAL A 59 -3.39 -14.70 8.89
C VAL A 59 -4.14 -13.36 8.75
N ALA A 60 -5.46 -13.38 8.53
CA ALA A 60 -6.21 -12.13 8.31
C ALA A 60 -7.65 -12.18 8.86
N HIS A 61 -7.85 -11.68 10.08
CA HIS A 61 -9.18 -11.38 10.65
C HIS A 61 -10.00 -10.33 9.87
N HIS A 62 -9.55 -9.89 8.69
CA HIS A 62 -10.21 -8.93 7.80
C HIS A 62 -10.57 -9.50 6.43
N PHE A 63 -10.23 -10.76 6.15
CA PHE A 63 -10.64 -11.43 4.92
C PHE A 63 -11.95 -12.16 5.17
N ASP A 64 -13.08 -11.57 4.77
CA ASP A 64 -14.36 -12.29 4.79
C ASP A 64 -14.28 -13.43 3.76
N THR A 65 -14.70 -14.64 4.15
CA THR A 65 -14.84 -15.78 3.24
C THR A 65 -15.67 -15.41 2.01
N ARG A 66 -16.60 -14.46 2.16
CA ARG A 66 -17.40 -13.90 1.07
C ARG A 66 -16.57 -13.15 0.02
N ASP A 67 -15.51 -12.47 0.43
CA ASP A 67 -14.60 -11.73 -0.47
C ASP A 67 -13.69 -12.68 -1.26
N LEU A 68 -13.22 -13.77 -0.63
CA LEU A 68 -12.46 -14.83 -1.34
C LEU A 68 -13.33 -15.53 -2.39
N VAL A 69 -14.58 -15.87 -2.04
CA VAL A 69 -15.54 -16.43 -3.00
C VAL A 69 -15.82 -15.44 -4.13
N PHE A 70 -15.90 -14.14 -3.83
CA PHE A 70 -16.10 -13.10 -4.84
C PHE A 70 -14.91 -12.97 -5.79
N LEU A 71 -13.68 -12.92 -5.26
CA LEU A 71 -12.44 -12.89 -6.06
C LEU A 71 -12.30 -14.14 -6.93
N PHE A 72 -12.58 -15.32 -6.37
CA PHE A 72 -12.57 -16.57 -7.10
C PHE A 72 -13.62 -16.60 -8.23
N LYS A 73 -14.84 -16.17 -7.94
CA LYS A 73 -15.89 -16.00 -8.96
C LYS A 73 -15.52 -14.97 -10.02
N MET A 74 -14.86 -13.87 -9.63
CA MET A 74 -14.39 -12.84 -10.54
C MET A 74 -13.32 -13.38 -11.48
N LEU A 75 -12.37 -14.18 -10.98
CA LEU A 75 -11.36 -14.86 -11.81
C LEU A 75 -12.03 -15.83 -12.78
N LEU A 76 -12.93 -16.72 -12.31
CA LEU A 76 -13.66 -17.67 -13.14
C LEU A 76 -14.52 -16.99 -14.23
N ARG A 77 -15.17 -15.88 -13.89
CA ARG A 77 -16.00 -15.10 -14.82
C ARG A 77 -15.15 -14.40 -15.88
N ASN A 78 -13.92 -14.01 -15.55
CA ASN A 78 -13.00 -13.30 -16.44
C ASN A 78 -11.98 -14.20 -17.13
N VAL A 79 -12.08 -15.53 -17.02
CA VAL A 79 -11.22 -16.48 -17.76
C VAL A 79 -11.28 -16.23 -19.26
N ARG A 80 -12.47 -15.97 -19.83
CA ARG A 80 -12.61 -15.71 -21.28
C ARG A 80 -11.82 -14.48 -21.77
N PRO A 81 -11.93 -13.30 -21.15
CA PRO A 81 -11.02 -12.18 -21.39
C PRO A 81 -9.54 -12.53 -21.23
N LEU A 82 -9.19 -13.28 -20.17
CA LEU A 82 -7.80 -13.68 -19.89
C LEU A 82 -7.23 -14.61 -20.97
N THR A 83 -8.04 -15.56 -21.45
CA THR A 83 -7.69 -16.44 -22.58
C THR A 83 -7.50 -15.66 -23.87
N ARG A 84 -8.32 -14.63 -24.13
CA ARG A 84 -8.14 -13.76 -25.31
C ARG A 84 -6.86 -12.94 -25.23
N LEU A 85 -6.49 -12.46 -24.04
CA LEU A 85 -5.19 -11.82 -23.81
C LEU A 85 -4.04 -12.79 -24.05
N LEU A 86 -4.15 -14.04 -23.56
CA LEU A 86 -3.16 -15.09 -23.83
C LEU A 86 -3.06 -15.47 -25.32
N GLN A 87 -4.17 -15.43 -26.06
CA GLN A 87 -4.19 -15.61 -27.51
C GLN A 87 -3.50 -14.45 -28.25
N GLN A 88 -3.62 -13.22 -27.76
CA GLN A 88 -2.85 -12.08 -28.27
C GLN A 88 -1.36 -12.17 -27.92
N VAL A 89 -1.01 -12.75 -26.78
CA VAL A 89 0.40 -13.04 -26.46
C VAL A 89 0.98 -14.07 -27.43
N GLN A 90 0.21 -14.94 -28.07
CA GLN A 90 0.77 -15.86 -29.09
C GLN A 90 1.22 -15.18 -30.40
N SER A 91 0.85 -13.91 -30.63
CA SER A 91 1.50 -13.07 -31.66
C SER A 91 2.85 -12.48 -31.23
N PHE A 92 3.44 -12.98 -30.13
CA PHE A 92 4.77 -12.55 -29.67
C PHE A 92 5.88 -12.81 -30.69
N ASP A 93 5.72 -13.75 -31.62
CA ASP A 93 6.82 -14.09 -32.53
C ASP A 93 7.14 -12.93 -33.48
N ASP A 94 6.11 -12.26 -34.01
CA ASP A 94 6.24 -11.03 -34.81
C ASP A 94 6.64 -9.81 -33.95
N LEU A 95 6.08 -9.69 -32.74
CA LEU A 95 6.40 -8.59 -31.82
C LEU A 95 7.84 -8.67 -31.28
N SER A 96 8.39 -9.89 -31.10
CA SER A 96 9.73 -10.12 -30.56
C SER A 96 10.85 -9.74 -31.52
N GLN A 97 10.58 -9.76 -32.83
CA GLN A 97 11.56 -9.37 -33.84
C GLN A 97 11.68 -7.83 -33.91
N ASP A 98 10.56 -7.12 -33.82
CA ASP A 98 10.52 -5.65 -33.87
C ASP A 98 10.88 -4.99 -32.51
N LEU A 99 10.64 -5.66 -31.38
CA LEU A 99 10.96 -5.15 -30.04
C LEU A 99 12.40 -5.39 -29.59
N ARG A 100 13.18 -6.25 -30.25
CA ARG A 100 14.58 -6.53 -29.84
C ARG A 100 15.46 -5.25 -29.72
N PRO A 101 15.43 -4.30 -30.67
CA PRO A 101 16.24 -3.08 -30.58
C PRO A 101 15.72 -2.09 -29.52
N LEU A 102 14.39 -1.88 -29.48
CA LEU A 102 13.71 -1.01 -28.50
C LEU A 102 13.83 -1.55 -27.07
N GLY A 103 13.72 -2.86 -26.90
CA GLY A 103 13.85 -3.55 -25.62
C GLY A 103 15.25 -3.45 -25.05
N LYS A 104 16.30 -3.48 -25.88
CA LYS A 104 17.68 -3.30 -25.40
C LYS A 104 17.92 -1.89 -24.87
N GLN A 105 17.42 -0.86 -25.54
CA GLN A 105 17.53 0.53 -25.07
C GLN A 105 16.67 0.77 -23.82
N ALA A 106 15.42 0.30 -23.80
CA ALA A 106 14.56 0.41 -22.63
C ALA A 106 15.13 -0.35 -21.42
N PHE A 107 15.74 -1.51 -21.64
CA PHE A 107 16.41 -2.29 -20.61
C PHE A 107 17.65 -1.60 -20.07
N GLN A 108 18.47 -0.99 -20.94
CA GLN A 108 19.63 -0.19 -20.52
C GLN A 108 19.19 1.05 -19.72
N GLN A 109 18.18 1.77 -20.18
CA GLN A 109 17.61 2.91 -19.47
C GLN A 109 17.05 2.51 -18.09
N ALA A 110 16.39 1.35 -18.02
CA ALA A 110 15.91 0.79 -16.77
C ALA A 110 17.07 0.44 -15.82
N LEU A 111 18.15 -0.16 -16.32
CA LEU A 111 19.34 -0.45 -15.52
C LEU A 111 19.99 0.82 -14.98
N GLU A 112 20.16 1.84 -15.82
CA GLU A 112 20.72 3.14 -15.39
C GLU A 112 19.85 3.82 -14.35
N THR A 113 18.52 3.78 -14.53
CA THR A 113 17.58 4.33 -13.55
C THR A 113 17.64 3.57 -12.23
N LEU A 114 17.71 2.23 -12.27
CA LEU A 114 17.83 1.39 -11.07
C LEU A 114 19.18 1.60 -10.37
N ASP A 115 20.27 1.73 -11.12
CA ASP A 115 21.61 2.04 -10.59
C ASP A 115 21.63 3.43 -9.94
N GLU A 116 21.00 4.42 -10.56
CA GLU A 116 20.88 5.77 -9.98
C GLU A 116 20.06 5.77 -8.69
N LEU A 117 18.97 4.99 -8.64
CA LEU A 117 18.16 4.80 -7.44
C LEU A 117 18.95 4.11 -6.33
N ASP A 118 19.73 3.08 -6.66
CA ASP A 118 20.59 2.39 -5.70
C ASP A 118 21.68 3.34 -5.16
N ARG A 119 22.36 4.06 -6.06
CA ARG A 119 23.42 5.00 -5.69
C ARG A 119 22.92 6.17 -4.84
N LYS A 120 21.67 6.59 -5.03
CA LYS A 120 20.98 7.58 -4.19
C LYS A 120 20.44 6.98 -2.87
N GLY A 121 20.57 5.67 -2.68
CA GLY A 121 20.18 4.98 -1.44
C GLY A 121 18.69 4.67 -1.33
N TYR A 122 17.91 4.75 -2.42
CA TYR A 122 16.47 4.49 -2.38
C TYR A 122 16.15 3.06 -1.96
N PHE A 123 16.94 2.07 -2.38
CA PHE A 123 16.72 0.67 -1.96
C PHE A 123 17.00 0.47 -0.48
N ALA A 124 18.08 1.06 0.05
CA ALA A 124 18.39 1.01 1.48
C ALA A 124 17.30 1.71 2.31
N PHE A 125 16.87 2.91 1.88
CA PHE A 125 15.77 3.63 2.54
C PHE A 125 14.47 2.83 2.51
N PHE A 126 14.12 2.24 1.36
CA PHE A 126 12.92 1.42 1.22
C PHE A 126 12.99 0.17 2.12
N ALA A 127 14.13 -0.51 2.16
CA ALA A 127 14.33 -1.67 3.03
C ALA A 127 14.14 -1.30 4.51
N GLU A 128 14.67 -0.17 4.97
CA GLU A 128 14.45 0.32 6.33
C GLU A 128 12.99 0.75 6.57
N ALA A 129 12.35 1.40 5.60
CA ALA A 129 10.94 1.76 5.69
C ALA A 129 10.03 0.53 5.84
N VAL A 130 10.34 -0.56 5.13
CA VAL A 130 9.62 -1.84 5.27
C VAL A 130 9.81 -2.42 6.68
N LYS A 131 11.01 -2.34 7.27
CA LYS A 131 11.24 -2.80 8.66
C LYS A 131 10.45 -1.97 9.68
N ILE A 132 10.31 -0.66 9.45
CA ILE A 132 9.48 0.20 10.29
C ILE A 132 8.02 -0.25 10.20
N ILE A 133 7.52 -0.49 8.99
CA ILE A 133 6.14 -1.00 8.77
C ILE A 133 5.96 -2.36 9.46
N ASP A 134 6.92 -3.28 9.31
CA ASP A 134 6.89 -4.60 9.95
C ASP A 134 6.87 -4.49 11.49
N THR A 135 7.68 -3.58 12.04
CA THR A 135 7.69 -3.29 13.48
C THR A 135 6.33 -2.73 13.93
N VAL A 136 5.71 -1.85 13.15
CA VAL A 136 4.38 -1.32 13.44
C VAL A 136 3.32 -2.43 13.37
N VAL A 137 3.33 -3.27 12.34
CA VAL A 137 2.35 -4.37 12.19
C VAL A 137 2.50 -5.44 13.28
N THR A 138 3.72 -5.71 13.74
CA THR A 138 3.99 -6.67 14.82
C THR A 138 3.76 -6.10 16.23
N SER A 139 3.96 -4.80 16.42
CA SER A 139 3.80 -4.14 17.73
C SER A 139 2.39 -3.64 17.99
N PHE A 140 1.60 -3.42 16.95
CA PHE A 140 0.23 -2.91 17.06
C PHE A 140 -0.75 -3.98 16.60
N THR A 141 -1.76 -4.22 17.42
CA THR A 141 -2.87 -5.09 17.04
C THR A 141 -3.73 -4.41 15.97
N VAL A 142 -4.55 -5.18 15.28
CA VAL A 142 -5.45 -4.60 14.28
C VAL A 142 -6.48 -3.64 14.92
N GLU A 143 -6.79 -3.82 16.20
CA GLU A 143 -7.64 -2.91 16.95
C GLU A 143 -6.93 -1.56 17.20
N ASP A 144 -5.64 -1.58 17.50
CA ASP A 144 -4.85 -0.34 17.64
C ASP A 144 -4.81 0.47 16.34
N VAL A 145 -4.72 -0.22 15.19
CA VAL A 145 -4.78 0.43 13.87
C VAL A 145 -6.16 1.04 13.58
N ARG A 146 -7.24 0.41 14.05
CA ARG A 146 -8.59 0.98 13.95
C ARG A 146 -8.76 2.22 14.80
N LEU A 147 -8.31 2.17 16.06
CA LEU A 147 -8.30 3.33 16.95
C LEU A 147 -7.46 4.47 16.38
N LEU A 148 -6.31 4.15 15.77
CA LEU A 148 -5.48 5.11 15.06
C LEU A 148 -6.25 5.75 13.89
N ARG A 149 -6.90 4.95 13.03
CA ARG A 149 -7.69 5.46 11.90
C ARG A 149 -8.81 6.38 12.35
N GLU A 150 -9.51 6.03 13.42
CA GLU A 150 -10.62 6.83 13.95
C GLU A 150 -10.15 8.16 14.54
N ASN A 151 -8.94 8.19 15.07
CA ASN A 151 -8.35 9.38 15.71
C ASN A 151 -7.25 10.06 14.90
N ILE A 152 -7.01 9.63 13.65
CA ILE A 152 -5.84 10.08 12.87
C ILE A 152 -5.85 11.58 12.64
N THR A 153 -7.02 12.17 12.38
CA THR A 153 -7.18 13.61 12.20
C THR A 153 -6.80 14.37 13.48
N THR A 154 -7.26 13.90 14.64
CA THR A 154 -6.93 14.51 15.95
C THR A 154 -5.45 14.39 16.25
N ILE A 155 -4.83 13.24 15.97
CA ILE A 155 -3.40 13.02 16.16
C ILE A 155 -2.60 13.94 15.25
N LEU A 156 -2.92 14.03 13.96
CA LEU A 156 -2.25 14.91 13.00
C LEU A 156 -2.40 16.39 13.38
N ILE A 157 -3.58 16.81 13.83
CA ILE A 157 -3.79 18.18 14.33
C ILE A 157 -2.96 18.42 15.60
N THR A 158 -2.88 17.45 16.51
CA THR A 158 -2.08 17.56 17.73
C THR A 158 -0.60 17.66 17.42
N VAL A 159 -0.07 16.79 16.55
CA VAL A 159 1.32 16.86 16.08
C VAL A 159 1.58 18.20 15.41
N LYS A 160 0.70 18.64 14.51
CA LYS A 160 0.79 19.97 13.88
C LYS A 160 0.87 21.08 14.93
N ASN A 161 0.01 21.04 15.95
CA ASN A 161 -0.04 22.02 17.03
C ASN A 161 1.24 22.01 17.89
N MET A 162 1.79 20.83 18.19
CA MET A 162 3.05 20.68 18.94
C MET A 162 4.25 21.17 18.12
N THR A 163 4.22 21.01 16.79
CA THR A 163 5.27 21.51 15.89
C THR A 163 5.14 23.00 15.58
N GLN A 164 4.17 23.71 16.16
CA GLN A 164 4.07 25.16 15.97
C GLN A 164 5.30 25.87 16.59
N PRO A 165 5.81 26.95 15.97
CA PRO A 165 7.03 27.64 16.42
C PRO A 165 7.02 28.04 17.90
N GLN A 166 5.85 28.42 18.41
CA GLN A 166 5.66 28.83 19.81
C GLN A 166 5.91 27.68 20.79
N MET A 167 5.38 26.48 20.49
CA MET A 167 5.56 25.29 21.31
C MET A 167 7.00 24.76 21.23
N LEU A 168 7.59 24.73 20.03
CA LEU A 168 8.99 24.36 19.84
C LEU A 168 9.94 25.31 20.59
N SER A 169 9.67 26.61 20.54
CA SER A 169 10.45 27.60 21.30
C SER A 169 10.32 27.41 22.80
N ALA A 170 9.12 27.12 23.31
CA ALA A 170 8.91 26.83 24.73
C ALA A 170 9.70 25.59 25.19
N VAL A 171 9.70 24.52 24.40
CA VAL A 171 10.49 23.30 24.67
C VAL A 171 11.98 23.61 24.66
N ASN A 172 12.48 24.32 23.66
CA ASN A 172 13.90 24.69 23.59
C ASN A 172 14.32 25.57 24.77
N ASN A 173 13.52 26.57 25.15
CA ASN A 173 13.80 27.43 26.30
C ASN A 173 13.81 26.64 27.61
N ALA A 174 12.94 25.63 27.76
CA ALA A 174 12.94 24.75 28.92
C ALA A 174 14.20 23.87 28.95
N LEU A 175 14.59 23.29 27.81
CA LEU A 175 15.82 22.49 27.71
C LEU A 175 17.07 23.33 28.02
N ASP A 176 17.14 24.57 27.51
CA ASP A 176 18.23 25.51 27.81
C ASP A 176 18.29 25.85 29.31
N PHE A 177 17.14 25.99 29.96
CA PHE A 177 17.08 26.21 31.40
C PHE A 177 17.57 24.98 32.19
N PHE A 178 17.14 23.77 31.81
CA PHE A 178 17.58 22.52 32.44
C PHE A 178 19.08 22.27 32.26
N GLN A 179 19.66 22.60 31.10
CA GLN A 179 21.11 22.48 30.88
C GLN A 179 21.93 23.50 31.69
N LYS A 180 21.35 24.66 32.01
CA LYS A 180 21.98 25.71 32.82
C LYS A 180 21.86 25.47 34.33
N LEU A 181 20.95 24.59 34.73
CA LEU A 181 20.88 24.09 36.10
C LEU A 181 21.94 22.99 36.27
N ASP A 182 23.17 23.38 36.59
CA ASP A 182 24.06 22.46 37.31
C ASP A 182 23.30 22.00 38.56
N MET A 183 23.00 20.71 38.64
CA MET A 183 22.11 20.08 39.62
C MET A 183 22.70 20.00 41.04
N ASP A 184 23.40 21.04 41.48
CA ASP A 184 23.78 21.22 42.88
C ASP A 184 23.04 22.45 43.42
N VAL A 185 21.76 22.25 43.78
CA VAL A 185 21.02 23.23 44.58
C VAL A 185 21.59 23.16 46.00
N THR A 186 22.77 23.75 46.20
CA THR A 186 23.50 23.79 47.48
C THR A 186 23.14 24.98 48.36
N GLU A 187 22.22 25.85 47.93
CA GLU A 187 21.79 26.98 48.76
C GLU A 187 20.53 26.64 49.56
N ASP A 188 20.64 26.70 50.89
CA ASP A 188 19.50 26.65 51.81
C ASP A 188 18.51 27.78 51.49
N ILE A 189 17.42 27.41 50.82
CA ILE A 189 16.34 28.34 50.49
C ILE A 189 15.53 28.61 51.77
N SER A 190 15.82 29.74 52.42
CA SER A 190 15.06 30.20 53.61
C SER A 190 13.62 30.59 53.26
N LEU A 191 12.65 30.22 54.11
CA LEU A 191 11.22 30.57 53.98
C LEU A 191 10.96 32.06 53.75
N LEU A 192 11.80 32.94 54.33
CA LEU A 192 11.70 34.39 54.13
C LEU A 192 12.10 34.81 52.71
N LYS A 193 13.13 34.17 52.13
CA LYS A 193 13.53 34.41 50.74
C LYS A 193 12.39 34.04 49.80
N ILE A 194 11.74 32.89 50.02
CA ILE A 194 10.56 32.46 49.22
C ILE A 194 9.43 33.49 49.31
N ALA A 195 9.10 33.97 50.50
CA ALA A 195 8.04 34.98 50.67
C ALA A 195 8.35 36.29 49.92
N ARG A 196 9.62 36.71 49.90
CA ARG A 196 10.07 37.87 49.13
C ARG A 196 10.03 37.61 47.62
N GLU A 197 10.45 36.43 47.18
CA GLU A 197 10.42 36.01 45.77
C GLU A 197 8.98 35.96 45.23
N MET A 198 8.02 35.44 46.01
CA MET A 198 6.60 35.44 45.64
C MET A 198 6.01 36.84 45.44
N ASN A 199 6.63 37.87 46.02
CA ASN A 199 6.17 39.25 45.87
C ASN A 199 6.59 39.87 44.53
N LYS A 200 7.56 39.25 43.82
CA LYS A 200 8.06 39.73 42.52
C LYS A 200 6.96 39.71 41.45
N PRO A 201 6.92 40.72 40.57
CA PRO A 201 5.85 40.85 39.58
C PRO A 201 5.81 39.68 38.58
N GLU A 202 6.95 39.07 38.27
CA GLU A 202 7.07 37.91 37.38
C GLU A 202 6.38 36.67 37.98
N ILE A 203 6.66 36.37 39.26
CA ILE A 203 6.07 35.23 39.98
C ILE A 203 4.56 35.41 40.14
N LYS A 204 4.09 36.62 40.49
CA LYS A 204 2.67 36.93 40.58
C LYS A 204 1.94 36.77 39.25
N ARG A 205 2.56 37.21 38.15
CA ARG A 205 2.01 36.99 36.80
C ARG A 205 1.95 35.51 36.45
N GLY A 206 2.96 34.73 36.84
CA GLY A 206 2.96 33.27 36.69
C GLY A 206 1.84 32.59 37.47
N ILE A 207 1.66 32.94 38.75
CA ILE A 207 0.55 32.43 39.58
C ILE A 207 -0.81 32.82 38.97
N PHE A 208 -0.96 34.07 38.51
CA PHE A 208 -2.19 34.51 37.85
C PHE A 208 -2.45 33.74 36.55
N PHE A 209 -1.42 33.51 35.73
CA PHE A 209 -1.52 32.69 34.52
C PHE A 209 -1.97 31.26 34.85
N MET A 210 -1.38 30.63 35.86
CA MET A 210 -1.78 29.28 36.31
C MET A 210 -3.24 29.25 36.77
N LEU A 211 -3.70 30.28 37.49
CA LEU A 211 -5.10 30.42 37.87
C LEU A 211 -6.03 30.57 36.64
N GLN A 212 -5.63 31.33 35.62
CA GLN A 212 -6.39 31.47 34.38
C GLN A 212 -6.40 30.17 33.56
N PHE A 213 -5.27 29.48 33.48
CA PHE A 213 -5.16 28.18 32.83
C PHE A 213 -6.08 27.15 33.49
N MET A 214 -6.04 27.02 34.81
CA MET A 214 -6.92 26.11 35.54
C MET A 214 -8.40 26.44 35.33
N LYS A 215 -8.77 27.72 35.31
CA LYS A 215 -10.14 28.14 34.99
C LYS A 215 -10.57 27.70 33.59
N ASN A 216 -9.69 27.82 32.60
CA ASN A 216 -10.00 27.47 31.21
C ASN A 216 -10.00 25.96 30.93
N VAL A 217 -9.19 25.18 31.66
CA VAL A 217 -9.13 23.71 31.52
C VAL A 217 -10.23 23.01 32.31
N SER A 218 -10.67 23.59 33.43
CA SER A 218 -11.72 23.00 34.29
C SER A 218 -13.14 23.25 33.77
N ILE A 219 -13.33 24.12 32.77
CA ILE A 219 -14.62 24.31 32.10
C ILE A 219 -14.63 23.36 30.89
N PRO A 220 -15.41 22.26 30.90
CA PRO A 220 -15.53 21.43 29.71
C PRO A 220 -16.13 22.28 28.60
N LYS A 221 -15.34 22.51 27.53
CA LYS A 221 -15.90 22.95 26.26
C LYS A 221 -16.74 21.80 25.75
N HIS A 222 -18.06 21.88 25.92
CA HIS A 222 -18.97 21.08 25.12
C HIS A 222 -18.62 21.31 23.65
N PRO A 223 -18.42 20.25 22.85
CA PRO A 223 -18.34 20.42 21.41
C PRO A 223 -19.75 20.85 20.96
N GLU A 224 -19.90 22.12 20.59
CA GLU A 224 -21.05 22.53 19.80
C GLU A 224 -20.87 21.93 18.40
N ASN A 225 -21.92 21.21 17.98
CA ASN A 225 -22.18 20.52 16.70
C ASN A 225 -21.29 20.89 15.51
#